data_AF-A0A820ST27-F1
#
_entry.id   AF-A0A820ST27-F1
#
_cell.length_a   1.000
_cell.length_b   1.000
_cell.length_c   1.000
_cell.angle_alpha   90.00
_cell.angle_beta   90.00
_cell.angle_gamma   90.00
#
_symmetry.space_group_name_H-M   'P 1'
#
loop_
_entity.id
_entity.type
_entity.pdbx_description
1 polymer ?
#
loop_
_entity_poly.entity_id
_entity_poly.type
_entity_poly.pdbx_seq_one_letter_code
_entity_poly.pdbx_strand_id
1 'polypeptide(L)'
;MYKLIIIFIYILRVFVYSSKSQHPGHLKPFGSSGPFKKLDELTDGFPDPIIFFNKYVSKSHPVLFRQAIINDIHLSLWDKDENINKIFYKNNDIVHVETRKKESRKQDILTMTMTEFLKRYQHEELYLVEEVPNLLRPYFTLPTSLQCEPAIDSFQVAMFWYSSGNTSSVIHTDDYDNINCVLQGDKQFILVDPHVHKEVASEIIDVYSGSYSSIDVDRCII
;
A
#
# COMPACT_ATOMS: atom_id res chain seq x y z
N MET A 1 -51.32 -36.28 -52.68
CA MET A 1 -51.37 -34.96 -52.01
C MET A 1 -50.15 -34.84 -51.11
N TYR A 2 -49.14 -34.06 -51.49
CA TYR A 2 -47.91 -33.88 -50.72
C TYR A 2 -48.14 -32.85 -49.60
N LYS A 3 -47.84 -33.22 -48.35
CA LYS A 3 -47.87 -32.29 -47.20
C LYS A 3 -46.54 -31.54 -47.15
N LEU A 4 -46.61 -30.23 -47.37
CA LEU A 4 -45.49 -29.31 -47.17
C LEU A 4 -45.32 -29.05 -45.66
N ILE A 5 -44.21 -29.46 -45.08
CA ILE A 5 -43.86 -29.14 -43.69
C ILE A 5 -42.98 -27.87 -43.72
N ILE A 6 -43.49 -26.77 -43.18
CA ILE A 6 -42.74 -25.52 -43.03
C ILE A 6 -42.11 -25.53 -41.63
N ILE A 7 -40.78 -25.64 -41.56
CA ILE A 7 -40.02 -25.51 -40.32
C ILE A 7 -39.64 -24.03 -40.17
N PHE A 8 -40.22 -23.35 -39.18
CA PHE A 8 -39.80 -22.02 -38.76
C PHE A 8 -38.54 -22.13 -37.88
N ILE A 9 -37.37 -21.85 -38.45
CA ILE A 9 -36.14 -21.67 -37.68
C ILE A 9 -36.17 -20.25 -37.11
N TYR A 10 -36.51 -20.11 -35.83
CA TYR A 10 -36.33 -18.85 -35.10
C TYR A 10 -34.83 -18.64 -34.83
N ILE A 11 -34.18 -17.80 -35.64
CA ILE A 11 -32.83 -17.33 -35.35
C ILE A 11 -32.93 -16.21 -34.30
N LEU A 12 -32.44 -16.52 -33.10
CA LEU A 12 -32.27 -15.62 -31.96
C LEU A 12 -31.50 -14.33 -32.33
N ARG A 13 -31.87 -13.22 -31.69
CA ARG A 13 -30.89 -12.19 -31.30
C ARG A 13 -31.06 -11.86 -29.83
N VAL A 14 -30.38 -12.62 -28.97
CA VAL A 14 -30.09 -12.14 -27.62
C VAL A 14 -29.02 -11.07 -27.78
N PHE A 15 -29.43 -9.80 -27.73
CA PHE A 15 -28.50 -8.69 -27.57
C PHE A 15 -27.99 -8.76 -26.12
N VAL A 16 -26.81 -9.35 -25.92
CA VAL A 16 -26.03 -9.07 -24.71
C VAL A 16 -25.59 -7.62 -24.84
N TYR A 17 -26.34 -6.71 -24.21
CA TYR A 17 -25.86 -5.35 -23.99
C TYR A 17 -24.65 -5.43 -23.06
N SER A 18 -23.45 -5.52 -23.64
CA SER A 18 -22.25 -5.14 -22.93
C SER A 18 -22.26 -3.61 -22.85
N SER A 19 -22.82 -3.09 -21.77
CA SER A 19 -22.49 -1.75 -21.31
C SER A 19 -21.00 -1.78 -20.95
N LYS A 20 -20.12 -1.62 -21.95
CA LYS A 20 -18.79 -1.09 -21.67
C LYS A 20 -19.03 0.34 -21.23
N SER A 21 -19.08 0.56 -19.93
CA SER A 21 -18.94 1.89 -19.34
C SER A 21 -17.81 2.60 -20.09
N GLN A 22 -18.14 3.69 -20.77
CA GLN A 22 -17.18 4.49 -21.56
C GLN A 22 -16.35 5.41 -20.66
N HIS A 23 -16.53 5.32 -19.34
CA HIS A 23 -15.80 6.14 -18.39
C HIS A 23 -14.32 5.76 -18.41
N PRO A 24 -13.41 6.74 -18.63
CA PRO A 24 -11.99 6.50 -18.48
C PRO A 24 -11.70 5.86 -17.12
N GLY A 25 -11.00 4.71 -17.12
CA GLY A 25 -10.63 3.98 -15.89
C GLY A 25 -11.49 2.79 -15.53
N HIS A 26 -12.64 2.61 -16.19
CA HIS A 26 -13.48 1.46 -15.95
C HIS A 26 -12.70 0.15 -16.16
N LEU A 27 -12.74 -0.74 -15.15
CA LEU A 27 -11.99 -2.00 -15.04
C LEU A 27 -10.46 -1.86 -15.03
N LYS A 28 -9.94 -0.67 -14.73
CA LYS A 28 -8.51 -0.45 -14.50
C LYS A 28 -8.23 -0.27 -13.00
N PRO A 29 -6.96 -0.37 -12.57
CA PRO A 29 -6.60 -0.05 -11.20
C PRO A 29 -7.01 1.36 -10.79
N PHE A 30 -7.28 1.55 -9.51
CA PHE A 30 -7.63 2.85 -8.96
C PHE A 30 -6.59 3.90 -9.32
N GLY A 31 -7.05 5.10 -9.67
CA GLY A 31 -6.19 6.18 -10.14
C GLY A 31 -5.81 6.13 -11.63
N SER A 32 -6.04 5.05 -12.37
CA SER A 32 -5.56 4.90 -13.77
C SER A 32 -6.01 5.97 -14.78
N SER A 33 -7.00 6.81 -14.44
CA SER A 33 -7.61 7.76 -15.37
C SER A 33 -7.01 9.16 -15.35
N GLY A 34 -6.31 9.54 -14.29
CA GLY A 34 -5.86 10.92 -14.08
C GLY A 34 -7.00 11.96 -14.20
N PRO A 35 -6.66 13.26 -14.32
CA PRO A 35 -5.32 13.83 -14.25
C PRO A 35 -4.74 13.77 -12.82
N PHE A 36 -3.41 13.63 -12.71
CA PHE A 36 -2.70 13.63 -11.43
C PHE A 36 -2.03 14.97 -11.17
N LYS A 37 -2.04 15.40 -9.92
CA LYS A 37 -1.25 16.56 -9.45
C LYS A 37 0.19 16.11 -9.21
N LYS A 38 1.15 16.87 -9.71
CA LYS A 38 2.57 16.65 -9.40
C LYS A 38 2.83 16.98 -7.93
N LEU A 39 3.56 16.12 -7.24
CA LEU A 39 4.00 16.34 -5.87
C LEU A 39 5.29 17.17 -5.83
N ASP A 40 5.52 17.84 -4.71
CA ASP A 40 6.85 18.34 -4.37
C ASP A 40 7.80 17.14 -4.24
N GLU A 41 8.97 17.24 -4.87
CA GLU A 41 10.02 16.23 -4.79
C GLU A 41 11.31 16.87 -4.26
N LEU A 42 11.88 16.30 -3.20
CA LEU A 42 13.14 16.75 -2.61
C LEU A 42 14.23 15.69 -2.85
N THR A 43 15.40 16.12 -3.28
CA THR A 43 16.55 15.24 -3.58
C THR A 43 17.67 15.32 -2.55
N ASP A 44 17.63 16.32 -1.67
CA ASP A 44 18.70 16.62 -0.71
C ASP A 44 18.46 15.96 0.66
N GLY A 45 17.63 14.92 0.67
CA GLY A 45 17.21 14.21 1.87
C GLY A 45 16.05 14.86 2.62
N PHE A 46 15.99 14.58 3.92
CA PHE A 46 14.93 15.06 4.80
C PHE A 46 15.19 16.51 5.24
N PRO A 47 14.22 17.43 5.09
CA PRO A 47 14.38 18.82 5.50
C PRO A 47 14.46 18.98 7.02
N ASP A 48 14.88 20.17 7.47
CA ASP A 48 14.81 20.56 8.88
C ASP A 48 13.37 20.41 9.43
N PRO A 49 13.18 19.95 10.68
CA PRO A 49 11.86 19.75 11.28
C PRO A 49 10.90 20.94 11.17
N ILE A 50 11.39 22.18 11.32
CA ILE A 50 10.54 23.38 11.25
C ILE A 50 10.08 23.61 9.82
N ILE A 51 10.97 23.40 8.84
CA ILE A 51 10.62 23.51 7.42
C ILE A 51 9.63 22.40 7.05
N PHE A 52 9.89 21.17 7.49
CA PHE A 52 9.01 20.03 7.26
C PHE A 52 7.60 20.30 7.76
N PHE A 53 7.48 20.72 9.02
CA PHE A 53 6.20 20.96 9.65
C PHE A 53 5.41 22.11 8.99
N ASN A 54 6.06 23.26 8.78
CA ASN A 54 5.39 24.44 8.25
C ASN A 54 5.02 24.32 6.77
N LYS A 55 5.81 23.58 5.99
CA LYS A 55 5.58 23.44 4.55
C LYS A 55 4.67 22.27 4.20
N TYR A 56 4.78 21.16 4.93
CA TYR A 56 4.14 19.90 4.56
C TYR A 56 3.09 19.46 5.59
N VAL A 57 3.49 19.20 6.84
CA VAL A 57 2.61 18.61 7.86
C VAL A 57 1.41 19.50 8.18
N SER A 58 1.64 20.75 8.58
CA SER A 58 0.56 21.68 8.98
C SER A 58 -0.40 22.06 7.86
N LYS A 59 -0.03 21.75 6.61
CA LYS A 59 -0.84 22.01 5.40
C LYS A 59 -1.45 20.74 4.81
N SER A 60 -1.24 19.58 5.45
CA SER A 60 -1.61 18.26 4.93
C SER A 60 -1.16 18.07 3.48
N HIS A 61 0.06 18.51 3.17
CA HIS A 61 0.61 18.52 1.82
C HIS A 61 1.64 17.39 1.65
N PRO A 62 1.36 16.37 0.80
CA PRO A 62 2.28 15.26 0.60
C PRO A 62 3.55 15.69 -0.14
N VAL A 63 4.67 15.04 0.18
CA VAL A 63 5.99 15.29 -0.39
C VAL A 63 6.73 13.97 -0.61
N LEU A 64 7.46 13.87 -1.73
CA LEU A 64 8.31 12.73 -2.04
C LEU A 64 9.78 13.07 -1.79
N PHE A 65 10.43 12.33 -0.90
CA PHE A 65 11.87 12.45 -0.68
C PHE A 65 12.61 11.39 -1.50
N ARG A 66 13.33 11.80 -2.54
CA ARG A 66 14.14 10.90 -3.37
C ARG A 66 15.49 10.66 -2.72
N GLN A 67 15.91 9.39 -2.67
CA GLN A 67 17.23 8.97 -2.18
C GLN A 67 17.54 9.44 -0.75
N ALA A 68 16.51 9.70 0.08
CA ALA A 68 16.69 10.34 1.38
C ALA A 68 17.43 9.49 2.42
N ILE A 69 17.47 8.18 2.20
CA ILE A 69 18.13 7.20 3.08
C ILE A 69 19.44 6.65 2.48
N ILE A 70 19.92 7.21 1.36
CA ILE A 70 21.08 6.65 0.63
C ILE A 70 22.37 6.64 1.47
N ASN A 71 22.46 7.54 2.45
CA ASN A 71 23.60 7.67 3.35
C ASN A 71 23.40 6.94 4.70
N ASP A 72 22.32 6.17 4.85
CA ASP A 72 22.10 5.37 6.06
C ASP A 72 23.15 4.25 6.15
N ILE A 73 23.85 4.18 7.28
CA ILE A 73 24.93 3.22 7.51
C ILE A 73 24.44 1.76 7.54
N HIS A 74 23.15 1.54 7.77
CA HIS A 74 22.50 0.24 7.83
C HIS A 74 21.84 -0.14 6.50
N LEU A 75 21.91 0.69 5.45
CA LEU A 75 21.19 0.44 4.19
C LEU A 75 21.50 -0.94 3.60
N SER A 76 22.76 -1.38 3.68
CA SER A 76 23.20 -2.70 3.17
C SER A 76 22.61 -3.91 3.91
N LEU A 77 22.01 -3.71 5.09
CA LEU A 77 21.26 -4.76 5.80
C LEU A 77 20.09 -5.26 4.97
N TRP A 78 19.44 -4.36 4.22
CA TRP A 78 18.18 -4.62 3.51
C TRP A 78 18.38 -5.23 2.12
N ASP A 79 19.63 -5.33 1.65
CA ASP A 79 19.93 -5.83 0.30
C ASP A 79 19.60 -7.31 0.12
N LYS A 80 19.69 -8.10 1.21
CA LYS A 80 19.61 -9.56 1.18
C LYS A 80 19.00 -10.14 2.44
N ASP A 81 18.12 -11.12 2.27
CA ASP A 81 17.47 -11.85 3.35
C ASP A 81 18.46 -12.50 4.31
N GLU A 82 19.63 -12.95 3.84
CA GLU A 82 20.64 -13.54 4.73
C GLU A 82 21.16 -12.56 5.78
N ASN A 83 21.17 -11.26 5.49
CA ASN A 83 21.62 -10.25 6.45
C ASN A 83 20.59 -10.08 7.57
N ILE A 84 19.30 -10.05 7.23
CA ILE A 84 18.20 -10.03 8.20
C ILE A 84 18.19 -11.35 8.99
N ASN A 85 18.28 -12.49 8.30
CA ASN A 85 18.27 -13.81 8.92
C ASN A 85 19.43 -13.99 9.92
N LYS A 86 20.59 -13.37 9.72
CA LYS A 86 21.69 -13.37 10.71
C LYS A 86 21.33 -12.70 12.04
N ILE A 87 20.37 -11.78 12.05
CA ILE A 87 19.88 -11.16 13.29
C ILE A 87 18.92 -12.12 14.02
N PHE A 88 18.09 -12.83 13.25
CA PHE A 88 17.01 -13.65 13.79
C PHE A 88 17.35 -15.13 14.00
N TYR A 89 18.31 -15.75 13.30
CA TYR A 89 18.50 -17.21 13.34
C TYR A 89 18.82 -17.79 14.73
N LYS A 90 19.29 -16.95 15.66
CA LYS A 90 19.56 -17.31 17.07
C LYS A 90 18.41 -16.99 18.02
N ASN A 91 17.41 -16.27 17.54
CA ASN A 91 16.29 -15.75 18.30
C ASN A 91 15.00 -16.34 17.74
N ASN A 92 14.16 -16.93 18.59
CA ASN A 92 12.87 -17.47 18.18
C ASN A 92 11.80 -16.38 18.14
N ASP A 93 12.15 -15.18 17.69
CA ASP A 93 11.22 -14.06 17.60
C ASP A 93 10.12 -14.40 16.61
N ILE A 94 8.91 -14.21 17.11
CA ILE A 94 7.68 -14.54 16.43
C ILE A 94 7.17 -13.28 15.73
N VAL A 95 6.75 -13.47 14.48
CA VAL A 95 6.19 -12.43 13.62
C VAL A 95 4.77 -12.78 13.21
N HIS A 96 3.97 -11.75 12.97
CA HIS A 96 2.59 -11.89 12.50
C HIS A 96 2.50 -11.58 11.01
N VAL A 97 1.96 -12.54 10.25
CA VAL A 97 2.03 -12.53 8.79
C VAL A 97 0.64 -12.71 8.20
N GLU A 98 0.25 -11.79 7.33
CA GLU A 98 -0.97 -11.90 6.55
C GLU A 98 -0.84 -13.01 5.50
N THR A 99 -1.93 -13.74 5.27
CA THR A 99 -1.96 -14.90 4.36
C THR A 99 -2.26 -14.54 2.90
N ARG A 100 -2.43 -13.25 2.60
CA ARG A 100 -2.71 -12.75 1.26
C ARG A 100 -1.91 -11.49 0.99
N LYS A 101 -1.42 -11.35 -0.24
CA LYS A 101 -0.75 -10.13 -0.73
C LYS A 101 -1.70 -8.98 -1.02
N LYS A 102 -2.95 -9.31 -1.33
CA LYS A 102 -4.04 -8.35 -1.44
C LYS A 102 -4.75 -8.24 -0.11
N GLU A 103 -4.70 -7.06 0.46
CA GLU A 103 -5.24 -6.78 1.78
C GLU A 103 -6.72 -7.18 1.87
N SER A 104 -7.05 -7.91 2.94
CA SER A 104 -8.43 -8.23 3.26
C SER A 104 -8.62 -8.16 4.77
N ARG A 105 -9.59 -7.36 5.23
CA ARG A 105 -9.93 -7.22 6.66
C ARG A 105 -10.46 -8.50 7.32
N LYS A 106 -10.59 -9.59 6.58
CA LYS A 106 -11.07 -10.91 7.03
C LYS A 106 -10.04 -12.02 6.83
N GLN A 107 -8.81 -11.68 6.45
CA GLN A 107 -7.78 -12.68 6.20
C GLN A 107 -7.28 -13.32 7.49
N ASP A 108 -6.83 -14.56 7.38
CA ASP A 108 -6.16 -15.24 8.47
C ASP A 108 -4.76 -14.67 8.66
N ILE A 109 -4.33 -14.60 9.92
CA ILE A 109 -2.99 -14.23 10.33
C ILE A 109 -2.25 -15.50 10.74
N LEU A 110 -1.08 -15.72 10.16
CA LEU A 110 -0.16 -16.76 10.59
C LEU A 110 0.85 -16.21 11.57
N THR A 111 1.24 -17.06 12.50
CA THR A 111 2.28 -16.79 13.48
C THR A 111 3.44 -17.74 13.19
N MET A 112 4.62 -17.19 12.92
CA MET A 112 5.82 -17.97 12.60
C MET A 112 7.08 -17.24 13.06
N THR A 113 8.24 -17.89 13.00
CA THR A 113 9.51 -17.19 13.24
C THR A 113 9.88 -16.34 12.03
N MET A 114 10.64 -15.25 12.22
CA MET A 114 11.19 -14.48 11.09
C MET A 114 12.03 -15.37 10.15
N THR A 115 12.78 -16.32 10.70
CA THR A 115 13.58 -17.29 9.92
C THR A 115 12.70 -18.16 9.02
N GLU A 116 11.52 -18.56 9.51
CA GLU A 116 10.56 -19.33 8.73
C GLU A 116 9.89 -18.47 7.66
N PHE A 117 9.49 -17.24 8.01
CA PHE A 117 8.94 -16.28 7.05
C PHE A 117 9.88 -16.06 5.86
N LEU A 118 11.16 -15.77 6.13
CA LEU A 118 12.18 -15.54 5.09
C LEU A 118 12.40 -16.75 4.17
N LYS A 119 12.07 -17.98 4.60
CA LYS A 119 12.14 -19.18 3.75
C LYS A 119 10.92 -19.37 2.84
N ARG A 120 9.78 -18.75 3.18
CA ARG A 120 8.46 -19.05 2.59
C ARG A 120 7.91 -17.91 1.74
N TYR A 121 8.15 -16.66 2.13
CA TYR A 121 7.48 -15.49 1.54
C TYR A 121 7.69 -15.31 0.04
N GLN A 122 8.78 -15.84 -0.54
CA GLN A 122 9.05 -15.78 -1.98
C GLN A 122 8.14 -16.70 -2.81
N HIS A 123 7.58 -17.75 -2.20
CA HIS A 123 6.82 -18.79 -2.90
C HIS A 123 5.38 -18.92 -2.42
N GLU A 124 5.01 -18.15 -1.39
CA GLU A 124 3.69 -18.13 -0.79
C GLU A 124 3.10 -16.71 -0.83
N GLU A 125 1.80 -16.60 -0.55
CA GLU A 125 1.05 -15.33 -0.54
C GLU A 125 1.27 -14.52 0.76
N LEU A 126 2.41 -14.73 1.43
CA LEU A 126 2.71 -14.14 2.72
C LEU A 126 3.06 -12.66 2.58
N TYR A 127 2.45 -11.85 3.44
CA TYR A 127 2.75 -10.43 3.58
C TYR A 127 2.92 -10.09 5.05
N LEU A 128 4.15 -9.77 5.46
CA LEU A 128 4.44 -9.37 6.83
C LEU A 128 4.10 -7.88 6.99
N VAL A 129 3.18 -7.59 7.91
CA VAL A 129 2.73 -6.25 8.27
C VAL A 129 2.60 -6.20 9.79
N GLU A 130 3.64 -5.74 10.46
CA GLU A 130 3.69 -5.68 11.92
C GLU A 130 4.55 -4.51 12.42
N GLU A 131 4.55 -4.24 13.72
CA GLU A 131 5.50 -3.29 14.30
C GLU A 131 6.94 -3.76 14.10
N VAL A 132 7.87 -2.84 13.91
CA VAL A 132 9.30 -3.16 13.78
C VAL A 132 9.75 -4.04 14.96
N PRO A 133 10.19 -5.29 14.68
CA PRO A 133 10.66 -6.20 15.72
C PRO A 133 11.79 -5.58 16.54
N ASN A 134 11.83 -5.87 17.84
CA ASN A 134 12.82 -5.28 18.76
C ASN A 134 14.27 -5.45 18.28
N LEU A 135 14.58 -6.60 17.68
CA LEU A 135 15.91 -6.88 17.14
C LEU A 135 16.29 -6.01 15.93
N LEU A 136 15.30 -5.48 15.20
CA LEU A 136 15.53 -4.62 14.04
C LEU A 136 15.59 -3.12 14.40
N ARG A 137 15.02 -2.71 15.54
CA ARG A 137 14.97 -1.28 15.95
C ARG A 137 16.32 -0.56 15.88
N PRO A 138 17.46 -1.15 16.29
CA PRO A 138 18.77 -0.48 16.20
C PRO A 138 19.26 -0.17 14.79
N TYR A 139 18.63 -0.76 13.76
CA TYR A 139 19.02 -0.60 12.35
C TYR A 139 18.12 0.40 11.59
N PHE A 140 17.17 1.03 12.28
CA PHE A 140 16.34 2.09 11.72
C PHE A 140 16.79 3.45 12.24
N THR A 141 17.07 4.37 11.32
CA THR A 141 17.32 5.78 11.63
C THR A 141 16.02 6.56 11.49
N LEU A 142 15.60 7.28 12.54
CA LEU A 142 14.47 8.20 12.44
C LEU A 142 14.83 9.34 11.44
N PRO A 143 13.96 9.70 10.47
CA PRO A 143 14.21 10.81 9.56
C PRO A 143 14.56 12.10 10.30
N THR A 144 15.51 12.89 9.80
CA THR A 144 15.94 14.15 10.46
C THR A 144 14.78 15.13 10.66
N SER A 145 13.79 15.13 9.75
CA SER A 145 12.53 15.87 9.88
C SER A 145 11.75 15.59 11.18
N LEU A 146 11.98 14.42 11.79
CA LEU A 146 11.31 13.94 13.00
C LEU A 146 12.23 13.94 14.24
N GLN A 147 13.49 14.33 14.11
CA GLN A 147 14.46 14.34 15.22
C GLN A 147 14.37 15.62 16.07
N CYS A 148 13.16 16.09 16.35
CA CYS A 148 12.90 17.16 17.32
C CYS A 148 11.98 16.64 18.42
N GLU A 149 12.13 17.16 19.64
CA GLU A 149 11.40 16.69 20.82
C GLU A 149 9.88 16.52 20.58
N PRO A 150 9.14 17.50 20.01
CA PRO A 150 7.70 17.32 19.79
C PRO A 150 7.34 16.19 18.83
N ALA A 151 8.17 15.97 17.80
CA ALA A 151 7.94 14.90 16.82
C ALA A 151 8.26 13.52 17.42
N ILE A 152 9.32 13.43 18.24
CA ILE A 152 9.68 12.20 18.97
C ILE A 152 8.58 11.84 19.96
N ASP A 153 8.08 12.80 20.74
CA ASP A 153 7.02 12.57 21.73
C ASP A 153 5.69 12.19 21.08
N SER A 154 5.46 12.63 19.84
CA SER A 154 4.27 12.30 19.06
C SER A 154 4.42 11.02 18.22
N PHE A 155 5.62 10.44 18.15
CA PHE A 155 5.88 9.26 17.34
C PHE A 155 5.15 8.05 17.92
N GLN A 156 4.19 7.50 17.16
CA GLN A 156 3.35 6.42 17.64
C GLN A 156 4.00 5.05 17.46
N VAL A 157 4.29 4.69 16.22
CA VAL A 157 4.73 3.33 15.88
C VAL A 157 5.54 3.33 14.60
N ALA A 158 6.57 2.49 14.55
CA ALA A 158 7.27 2.12 13.34
C ALA A 158 6.73 0.76 12.88
N MET A 159 6.16 0.72 11.68
CA MET A 159 5.65 -0.51 11.08
C MET A 159 6.65 -1.04 10.05
N PHE A 160 6.69 -2.36 9.88
CA PHE A 160 7.57 -3.08 8.97
C PHE A 160 6.71 -3.86 7.97
N TRP A 161 6.90 -3.58 6.69
CA TRP A 161 6.20 -4.23 5.59
C TRP A 161 7.20 -5.04 4.77
N TYR A 162 6.94 -6.33 4.63
CA TYR A 162 7.86 -7.22 3.90
C TYR A 162 7.08 -8.26 3.10
N SER A 163 7.36 -8.35 1.80
CA SER A 163 6.70 -9.29 0.88
C SER A 163 7.58 -9.60 -0.32
N SER A 164 7.13 -10.52 -1.17
CA SER A 164 7.73 -10.82 -2.46
C SER A 164 7.17 -9.98 -3.62
N GLY A 165 6.54 -8.84 -3.31
CA GLY A 165 5.93 -7.94 -4.30
C GLY A 165 4.53 -8.37 -4.74
N ASN A 166 3.95 -7.61 -5.69
CA ASN A 166 2.56 -7.75 -6.15
C ASN A 166 1.51 -7.67 -5.02
N THR A 167 1.78 -6.83 -4.01
CA THR A 167 0.85 -6.54 -2.93
C THR A 167 -0.01 -5.33 -3.25
N SER A 168 -1.27 -5.34 -2.82
CA SER A 168 -2.16 -4.18 -2.90
C SER A 168 -2.94 -4.00 -1.61
N SER A 169 -3.03 -2.73 -1.18
CA SER A 169 -3.87 -2.33 -0.04
C SER A 169 -5.23 -1.85 -0.53
N VAL A 170 -6.23 -1.98 0.33
CA VAL A 170 -7.54 -1.34 0.06
C VAL A 170 -7.39 0.18 0.08
N ILE A 171 -8.30 0.91 -0.56
CA ILE A 171 -8.37 2.37 -0.36
C ILE A 171 -8.84 2.60 1.08
N HIS A 172 -8.10 3.39 1.85
CA HIS A 172 -8.41 3.69 3.24
C HIS A 172 -7.88 5.07 3.64
N THR A 173 -8.27 5.52 4.83
CA THR A 173 -7.67 6.65 5.52
C THR A 173 -7.02 6.16 6.81
N ASP A 174 -5.88 6.76 7.16
CA ASP A 174 -5.23 6.56 8.45
C ASP A 174 -5.55 7.74 9.38
N ASP A 175 -5.52 7.48 10.69
CA ASP A 175 -5.69 8.51 11.73
C ASP A 175 -4.38 9.24 12.07
N TYR A 176 -3.29 8.90 11.37
CA TYR A 176 -1.93 9.39 11.64
C TYR A 176 -1.24 9.91 10.38
N ASP A 177 -0.36 10.90 10.55
CA ASP A 177 0.60 11.26 9.51
C ASP A 177 1.62 10.14 9.31
N ASN A 178 1.91 9.81 8.06
CA ASN A 178 2.72 8.64 7.73
C ASN A 178 3.96 9.03 6.89
N ILE A 179 5.14 8.55 7.29
CA ILE A 179 6.35 8.59 6.46
C ILE A 179 6.64 7.16 6.01
N ASN A 180 6.37 6.85 4.74
CA ASN A 180 6.63 5.53 4.18
C ASN A 180 8.01 5.49 3.50
N CYS A 181 8.94 4.73 4.08
CA CYS A 181 10.30 4.55 3.55
C CYS A 181 10.37 3.21 2.80
N VAL A 182 10.60 3.27 1.49
CA VAL A 182 10.86 2.06 0.68
C VAL A 182 12.35 1.74 0.75
N LEU A 183 12.69 0.64 1.44
CA LEU A 183 14.08 0.19 1.60
C LEU A 183 14.53 -0.69 0.42
N GLN A 184 13.61 -1.49 -0.14
CA GLN A 184 13.85 -2.37 -1.28
C GLN A 184 12.58 -2.47 -2.14
N GLY A 185 12.75 -2.46 -3.46
CA GLY A 185 11.65 -2.52 -4.42
C GLY A 185 10.99 -1.15 -4.68
N ASP A 186 9.73 -1.19 -5.10
CA ASP A 186 8.96 -0.01 -5.48
C ASP A 186 7.56 -0.05 -4.85
N LYS A 187 7.04 1.11 -4.48
CA LYS A 187 5.67 1.26 -3.99
C LYS A 187 4.99 2.45 -4.68
N GLN A 188 3.83 2.19 -5.27
CA GLN A 188 3.02 3.23 -5.89
C GLN A 188 1.94 3.68 -4.91
N PHE A 189 1.86 4.98 -4.68
CA PHE A 189 0.79 5.61 -3.89
C PHE A 189 -0.13 6.40 -4.80
N ILE A 190 -1.44 6.20 -4.62
CA ILE A 190 -2.48 7.05 -5.18
C ILE A 190 -3.15 7.73 -4.00
N LEU A 191 -3.02 9.06 -3.91
CA LEU A 191 -3.56 9.86 -2.83
C LEU A 191 -4.69 10.74 -3.36
N VAL A 192 -5.78 10.82 -2.60
CA VAL A 192 -6.91 11.72 -2.87
C VAL A 192 -6.85 12.85 -1.86
N ASP A 193 -6.75 14.10 -2.32
CA ASP A 193 -6.78 15.28 -1.46
C ASP A 193 -8.23 15.52 -0.99
N PRO A 194 -8.56 15.33 0.30
CA PRO A 194 -9.93 15.45 0.79
C PRO A 194 -10.41 16.91 0.86
N HIS A 195 -9.50 17.89 0.83
CA HIS A 195 -9.87 19.31 0.81
C HIS A 195 -10.26 19.79 -0.59
N VAL A 196 -9.67 19.19 -1.62
CA VAL A 196 -9.97 19.50 -3.03
C VAL A 196 -11.09 18.59 -3.57
N HIS A 197 -11.08 17.31 -3.21
CA HIS A 197 -11.99 16.28 -3.73
C HIS A 197 -12.92 15.73 -2.64
N LYS A 198 -13.53 16.62 -1.86
CA LYS A 198 -14.33 16.27 -0.67
C LYS A 198 -15.40 15.22 -0.94
N GLU A 199 -16.18 15.37 -2.01
CA GLU A 199 -17.26 14.44 -2.37
C GLU A 199 -16.71 13.04 -2.62
N VAL A 200 -15.71 12.92 -3.51
CA VAL A 200 -15.03 11.65 -3.81
C VAL A 200 -14.43 11.03 -2.55
N ALA A 201 -13.72 11.82 -1.74
CA ALA A 201 -13.10 11.34 -0.51
C ALA A 201 -14.14 10.82 0.51
N SER A 202 -15.33 11.45 0.56
CA SER A 202 -16.42 11.00 1.45
C SER A 202 -17.19 9.80 0.92
N GLU A 203 -17.35 9.66 -0.40
CA GLU A 203 -18.13 8.58 -1.01
C GLU A 203 -17.32 7.30 -1.22
N ILE A 204 -16.01 7.43 -1.44
CA ILE A 204 -15.15 6.27 -1.70
C ILE A 204 -14.96 5.38 -0.48
N ILE A 205 -15.08 5.95 0.72
CA ILE A 205 -15.03 5.22 2.00
C ILE A 205 -16.45 4.77 2.36
N ASP A 206 -16.85 3.59 1.92
CA ASP A 206 -18.18 3.01 2.13
C ASP A 206 -18.27 2.07 3.34
N VAL A 207 -17.13 1.66 3.91
CA VAL A 207 -17.07 0.86 5.15
C VAL A 207 -16.56 1.73 6.31
N TYR A 208 -17.45 2.58 6.83
CA TYR A 208 -17.14 3.57 7.87
C TYR A 208 -16.48 3.00 9.13
N SER A 209 -16.92 1.83 9.61
CA SER A 209 -16.38 1.26 10.86
C SER A 209 -14.92 0.80 10.76
N GLY A 210 -14.35 0.72 9.55
CA GLY A 210 -12.94 0.41 9.32
C GLY A 210 -12.21 1.44 8.47
N SER A 211 -12.84 2.58 8.18
CA SER A 211 -12.26 3.67 7.38
C SER A 211 -11.67 3.21 6.03
N TYR A 212 -12.34 2.29 5.33
CA TYR A 212 -11.87 1.77 4.04
C TYR A 212 -12.98 1.61 2.99
N SER A 213 -12.56 1.43 1.75
CA SER A 213 -13.41 1.18 0.59
C SER A 213 -13.54 -0.31 0.28
N SER A 214 -14.74 -0.76 -0.06
CA SER A 214 -15.00 -2.09 -0.60
C SER A 214 -14.61 -2.25 -2.07
N ILE A 215 -14.21 -1.16 -2.74
CA ILE A 215 -13.80 -1.16 -4.15
C ILE A 215 -12.58 -2.05 -4.37
N ASP A 216 -12.63 -2.85 -5.43
CA ASP A 216 -11.46 -3.55 -5.94
C ASP A 216 -10.46 -2.55 -6.55
N VAL A 217 -9.36 -2.30 -5.84
CA VAL A 217 -8.29 -1.37 -6.23
C VAL A 217 -7.57 -1.76 -7.51
N ASP A 218 -7.62 -3.04 -7.92
CA ASP A 218 -6.99 -3.52 -9.14
C ASP A 218 -7.94 -3.41 -10.35
N ARG A 219 -9.25 -3.28 -10.07
CA ARG A 219 -10.29 -3.28 -11.10
C ARG A 219 -11.52 -2.48 -10.66
N CYS A 220 -11.43 -1.16 -10.74
CA CYS A 220 -12.52 -0.28 -10.34
C CYS A 220 -13.68 -0.34 -11.34
N ILE A 221 -14.88 -0.66 -10.83
CA ILE A 221 -16.12 -0.57 -11.60
C ILE A 221 -16.69 0.82 -11.36
N ILE A 222 -16.53 1.68 -12.37
CA ILE A 222 -17.08 3.04 -12.44
C ILE A 222 -18.26 3.05 -13.39
#